data_AF-A0A6M0ATC0-F1
#
_entry.id   AF-A0A6M0ATC0-F1
#
_cell.length_a   1.000
_cell.length_b   1.000
_cell.length_c   1.000
_cell.angle_alpha   90.00
_cell.angle_beta   90.00
_cell.angle_gamma   90.00
#
_symmetry.space_group_name_H-M   'P 1'
#
loop_
_entity.id
_entity.type
_entity.pdbx_description
1 polymer ?
#
loop_
_entity_poly.entity_id
_entity_poly.type
_entity_poly.pdbx_seq_one_letter_code
_entity_poly.pdbx_strand_id
1 'polypeptide(L)'
;MLQYKVDKLTESPNFVLVAAGLIIALAVTGCEQWDSSGRISRPTPDNFPTRTLPRSNPSQSSPAIKQVLYVDSQQGTDSENAGLTTANPFKTITYALKQARPLATIHLAPGQYTVEEGETFPLKLKPGMILQGNKSPRGEGVVIIGGGLYLSRTWAGQNVTILAAQDAQILGLTITNPNTRGSGVWVESTNPIIRNNTFINSDREGVFVSGKGNPLIENNRFANNQGNGISVTREATGEIRGNIIEQTGHGLAIGGNSSPLVVNNQIRDNIDGVVIEGSARPVLRENQIINNSRDGLVAISQSQ
;
A
#
# COMPACT_ATOMS: atom_id res chain seq x y z
N MET A 1 -3.08 30.83 -9.89
CA MET A 1 -2.75 29.62 -9.12
C MET A 1 -3.62 29.63 -7.88
N LEU A 2 -4.65 28.79 -7.80
CA LEU A 2 -5.46 28.66 -6.59
C LEU A 2 -4.80 27.59 -5.71
N GLN A 3 -4.02 28.03 -4.73
CA GLN A 3 -3.52 27.15 -3.67
C GLN A 3 -4.54 27.16 -2.54
N TYR A 4 -5.10 26.00 -2.22
CA TYR A 4 -5.92 25.85 -1.02
C TYR A 4 -5.04 25.26 0.08
N LYS A 5 -4.81 26.07 1.11
CA LYS A 5 -4.05 25.73 2.30
C LYS A 5 -5.02 25.43 3.43
N VAL A 6 -4.98 24.21 3.97
CA VAL A 6 -5.74 23.87 5.18
C VAL A 6 -4.74 23.71 6.31
N ASP A 7 -4.53 24.80 7.05
CA ASP A 7 -3.46 24.90 8.06
C ASP A 7 -3.71 24.05 9.32
N LYS A 8 -4.98 23.74 9.65
CA LYS A 8 -5.35 22.91 10.80
C LYS A 8 -6.66 22.15 10.54
N LEU A 9 -6.57 20.84 10.36
CA LEU A 9 -7.71 19.92 10.48
C LEU A 9 -7.77 19.43 11.93
N THR A 10 -8.13 20.31 12.86
CA THR A 10 -8.33 19.92 14.27
C THR A 10 -9.82 19.81 14.55
N GLU A 11 -10.22 18.61 15.01
CA GLU A 11 -11.49 18.30 15.69
C GLU A 11 -12.78 18.26 14.86
N SER A 12 -12.81 17.50 13.75
CA SER A 12 -14.09 16.99 13.25
C SER A 12 -13.92 15.63 12.55
N PRO A 13 -14.75 14.61 12.90
CA PRO A 13 -14.54 13.23 12.47
C PRO A 13 -14.86 12.98 10.98
N ASN A 14 -15.58 13.89 10.31
CA ASN A 14 -16.04 13.70 8.94
C ASN A 14 -15.76 14.92 8.06
N PHE A 15 -14.72 14.86 7.23
CA PHE A 15 -14.55 15.77 6.10
C PHE A 15 -14.44 14.95 4.82
N VAL A 16 -15.10 15.38 3.75
CA VAL A 16 -14.90 14.86 2.39
C VAL A 16 -14.43 16.04 1.55
N LEU A 17 -13.14 16.09 1.21
CA LEU A 17 -12.62 17.10 0.30
C LEU A 17 -12.70 16.56 -1.14
N VAL A 18 -13.74 16.95 -1.88
CA VAL A 18 -13.80 16.70 -3.32
C VAL A 18 -13.13 17.88 -4.03
N ALA A 19 -11.84 17.75 -4.34
CA ALA A 19 -11.12 18.76 -5.11
C ALA A 19 -11.49 18.67 -6.61
N ALA A 20 -12.64 19.22 -6.99
CA ALA A 20 -12.80 19.91 -8.28
C ALA A 20 -14.06 20.77 -8.26
N GLY A 21 -13.92 22.03 -8.69
CA GLY A 21 -15.00 22.87 -9.17
C GLY A 21 -16.22 22.95 -8.24
N LEU A 22 -16.17 23.85 -7.26
CA LEU A 22 -17.32 24.41 -6.56
C LEU A 22 -18.38 23.38 -6.09
N ILE A 23 -18.15 22.79 -4.91
CA ILE A 23 -19.13 22.56 -3.83
C ILE A 23 -18.31 22.19 -2.59
N ILE A 24 -18.25 23.10 -1.62
CA ILE A 24 -17.94 22.72 -0.24
C ILE A 24 -19.24 22.12 0.30
N ALA A 25 -19.41 20.81 0.15
CA ALA A 25 -20.45 20.10 0.90
C ALA A 25 -19.87 19.77 2.28
N LEU A 26 -20.11 20.66 3.24
CA LEU A 26 -20.15 20.30 4.65
C LEU A 26 -21.36 19.36 4.84
N ALA A 27 -21.16 18.07 4.57
CA ALA A 27 -22.13 17.06 4.95
C ALA A 27 -21.90 16.69 6.42
N VAL A 28 -22.50 17.47 7.31
CA VAL A 28 -22.88 16.97 8.63
C VAL A 28 -23.96 15.93 8.37
N THR A 29 -23.65 14.64 8.50
CA THR A 29 -24.69 13.61 8.53
C THR A 29 -25.49 13.76 9.82
N GLY A 30 -26.58 14.50 9.70
CA GLY A 30 -27.62 14.69 10.69
C GLY A 30 -28.86 15.23 9.98
N CYS A 31 -29.41 14.43 9.07
CA CYS A 31 -30.73 14.70 8.48
C CYS A 31 -31.69 13.59 8.93
N GLU A 32 -32.21 13.74 10.14
CA GLU A 32 -33.53 13.22 10.45
C GLU A 32 -34.55 14.16 9.80
N GLN A 33 -35.16 13.73 8.70
CA GLN A 33 -36.39 14.34 8.22
C GLN A 33 -37.56 13.68 8.96
N TRP A 34 -38.13 14.43 9.89
CA TRP A 34 -39.45 14.15 10.45
C TRP A 34 -40.49 14.60 9.42
N ASP A 35 -41.33 13.68 8.94
CA ASP A 35 -42.60 14.08 8.34
C ASP A 35 -43.60 14.41 9.46
N SER A 36 -44.59 15.24 9.14
CA SER A 36 -45.57 15.78 10.09
C SER A 36 -46.64 14.76 10.54
N SER A 37 -46.37 13.45 10.48
CA SER A 37 -47.40 12.43 10.74
C SER A 37 -47.02 11.32 11.73
N GLY A 38 -45.79 11.24 12.24
CA GLY A 38 -45.46 10.50 13.47
C GLY A 38 -45.92 9.02 13.54
N ARG A 39 -45.88 8.27 12.44
CA ARG A 39 -46.21 6.82 12.43
C ARG A 39 -45.28 6.01 11.53
N ILE A 40 -44.79 4.88 12.07
CA ILE A 40 -43.95 3.89 11.38
C ILE A 40 -44.84 2.95 10.57
N SER A 41 -44.67 2.91 9.25
CA SER A 41 -45.31 1.95 8.35
C SER A 41 -44.32 0.85 7.98
N ARG A 42 -44.50 -0.36 8.52
CA ARG A 42 -43.77 -1.57 8.05
C ARG A 42 -44.35 -2.02 6.71
N PRO A 43 -43.55 -2.23 5.65
CA PRO A 43 -44.01 -2.98 4.49
C PRO A 43 -43.97 -4.48 4.77
N THR A 44 -45.09 -5.17 4.57
CA THR A 44 -45.20 -6.63 4.51
C THR A 44 -44.67 -7.14 3.15
N PRO A 45 -43.99 -8.29 3.08
CA PRO A 45 -43.53 -8.84 1.82
C PRO A 45 -44.64 -9.71 1.20
N ASP A 46 -45.16 -9.32 0.04
CA ASP A 46 -45.93 -10.24 -0.81
C ASP A 46 -45.58 -10.08 -2.30
N ASN A 47 -45.29 -11.23 -2.89
CA ASN A 47 -45.31 -11.59 -4.31
C ASN A 47 -44.36 -10.89 -5.29
N PHE A 48 -43.12 -11.40 -5.34
CA PHE A 48 -42.32 -11.41 -6.59
C PHE A 48 -42.23 -12.85 -7.13
N PRO A 49 -42.45 -13.07 -8.45
CA PRO A 49 -42.30 -14.40 -9.05
C PRO A 49 -40.83 -14.85 -9.07
N THR A 50 -40.58 -16.02 -8.48
CA THR A 50 -39.25 -16.64 -8.38
C THR A 50 -38.78 -17.15 -9.75
N ARG A 51 -38.05 -16.32 -10.49
CA ARG A 51 -37.24 -16.79 -11.63
C ARG A 51 -36.00 -17.49 -11.05
N THR A 52 -36.03 -18.82 -11.00
CA THR A 52 -34.86 -19.64 -10.66
C THR A 52 -33.78 -19.43 -11.72
N LEU A 53 -32.78 -18.60 -11.41
CA LEU A 53 -31.51 -18.62 -12.14
C LEU A 53 -30.87 -20.00 -11.94
N PRO A 54 -30.35 -20.65 -12.99
CA PRO A 54 -29.61 -21.90 -12.82
C PRO A 54 -28.43 -21.65 -11.88
N ARG A 55 -28.39 -22.39 -10.76
CA ARG A 55 -27.22 -22.43 -9.88
C ARG A 55 -26.05 -22.95 -10.72
N SER A 56 -25.10 -22.07 -11.04
CA SER A 56 -23.77 -22.53 -11.41
C SER A 56 -23.24 -23.33 -10.23
N ASN A 57 -23.07 -24.64 -10.41
CA ASN A 57 -22.26 -25.44 -9.50
C ASN A 57 -20.95 -24.69 -9.27
N PRO A 58 -20.51 -24.43 -8.03
CA PRO A 58 -19.13 -24.04 -7.83
C PRO A 58 -18.30 -25.18 -8.39
N SER A 59 -17.57 -24.91 -9.48
CA SER A 59 -16.47 -25.76 -9.88
C SER A 59 -15.59 -25.91 -8.65
N GLN A 60 -15.54 -27.13 -8.10
CA GLN A 60 -14.57 -27.47 -7.09
C GLN A 60 -13.21 -27.38 -7.76
N SER A 61 -12.63 -26.17 -7.76
CA SER A 61 -11.22 -26.00 -8.01
C SER A 61 -10.51 -26.76 -6.91
N SER A 62 -9.88 -27.88 -7.28
CA SER A 62 -8.99 -28.64 -6.42
C SER A 62 -8.11 -27.66 -5.62
N PRO A 63 -7.93 -27.83 -4.29
CA PRO A 63 -7.14 -26.90 -3.52
C PRO A 63 -5.73 -26.86 -4.12
N ALA A 64 -5.38 -25.74 -4.74
CA ALA A 64 -4.03 -25.55 -5.24
C ALA A 64 -3.07 -25.73 -4.07
N ILE A 65 -2.17 -26.72 -4.17
CA ILE A 65 -1.17 -26.99 -3.15
C ILE A 65 -0.30 -25.74 -3.01
N LYS A 66 -0.54 -24.96 -1.94
CA LYS A 66 0.25 -23.76 -1.62
C LYS A 66 1.66 -24.22 -1.24
N GLN A 67 2.62 -23.95 -2.11
CA GLN A 67 4.04 -24.17 -1.84
C GLN A 67 4.46 -23.21 -0.71
N VAL A 68 5.10 -23.74 0.32
CA VAL A 68 5.69 -22.95 1.41
C VAL A 68 7.20 -23.10 1.36
N LEU A 69 7.90 -21.98 1.35
CA LEU A 69 9.36 -21.90 1.31
C LEU A 69 9.88 -21.11 2.51
N TYR A 70 11.05 -21.46 3.00
CA TYR A 70 11.73 -20.82 4.12
C TYR A 70 13.09 -20.27 3.66
N VAL A 71 13.41 -19.06 4.09
CA VAL A 71 14.65 -18.36 3.76
C VAL A 71 15.27 -17.81 5.05
N ASP A 72 16.57 -18.03 5.23
CA ASP A 72 17.35 -17.52 6.34
C ASP A 72 18.72 -17.08 5.80
N SER A 73 19.02 -15.79 5.86
CA SER A 73 20.26 -15.25 5.27
C SER A 73 21.52 -15.69 6.01
N GLN A 74 21.41 -16.12 7.26
CA GLN A 74 22.57 -16.50 8.08
C GLN A 74 22.81 -18.01 8.05
N GLN A 75 21.74 -18.81 8.12
CA GLN A 75 21.82 -20.26 8.26
C GLN A 75 21.46 -21.03 6.97
N GLY A 76 20.91 -20.34 5.96
CA GLY A 76 20.41 -20.97 4.75
C GLY A 76 21.48 -21.30 3.71
N THR A 77 21.08 -22.11 2.73
CA THR A 77 21.88 -22.47 1.57
C THR A 77 21.04 -22.51 0.29
N ASP A 78 21.56 -21.94 -0.80
CA ASP A 78 20.89 -21.88 -2.10
C ASP A 78 21.13 -23.15 -2.91
N SER A 79 20.56 -24.26 -2.43
CA SER A 79 20.64 -25.58 -3.07
C SER A 79 19.25 -26.15 -3.37
N GLU A 80 19.16 -27.09 -4.32
CA GLU A 80 17.87 -27.64 -4.78
C GLU A 80 17.06 -28.35 -3.67
N ASN A 81 17.73 -28.87 -2.65
CA ASN A 81 17.12 -29.63 -1.55
C ASN A 81 16.79 -28.76 -0.32
N ALA A 82 17.07 -27.46 -0.38
CA ALA A 82 16.77 -26.52 0.69
C ALA A 82 15.39 -25.85 0.53
N GLY A 83 15.03 -25.01 1.48
CA GLY A 83 13.87 -24.13 1.43
C GLY A 83 12.54 -24.76 1.82
N LEU A 84 12.42 -26.09 1.95
CA LEU A 84 11.14 -26.73 2.31
C LEU A 84 10.87 -26.76 3.82
N THR A 85 11.89 -26.56 4.64
CA THR A 85 11.77 -26.57 6.11
C THR A 85 12.61 -25.45 6.72
N THR A 86 12.31 -25.08 7.96
CA THR A 86 13.12 -24.12 8.74
C THR A 86 14.48 -24.66 9.14
N ALA A 87 14.69 -25.98 9.12
CA ALA A 87 15.97 -26.62 9.47
C ALA A 87 16.96 -26.66 8.29
N ASN A 88 16.48 -26.49 7.06
CA ASN A 88 17.30 -26.39 5.86
C ASN A 88 16.72 -25.31 4.92
N PRO A 89 16.75 -24.02 5.30
CA PRO A 89 16.16 -22.93 4.53
C PRO A 89 17.05 -22.54 3.34
N PHE A 90 16.49 -21.83 2.36
CA PHE A 90 17.29 -21.13 1.35
C PHE A 90 18.09 -20.00 2.00
N LYS A 91 19.22 -19.62 1.41
CA LYS A 91 19.99 -18.46 1.89
C LYS A 91 19.34 -17.16 1.45
N THR A 92 18.97 -17.06 0.17
CA THR A 92 18.50 -15.81 -0.42
C THR A 92 17.03 -15.84 -0.83
N ILE A 93 16.37 -14.69 -0.72
CA ILE A 93 15.05 -14.42 -1.27
C ILE A 93 15.11 -14.56 -2.80
N THR A 94 16.22 -14.10 -3.41
CA THR A 94 16.49 -14.23 -4.83
C THR A 94 16.39 -15.66 -5.32
N TYR A 95 17.02 -16.61 -4.63
CA TYR A 95 16.92 -18.03 -4.98
C TYR A 95 15.51 -18.55 -4.73
N ALA A 96 14.90 -18.22 -3.59
CA ALA A 96 13.53 -18.60 -3.28
C ALA A 96 12.53 -18.15 -4.37
N LEU A 97 12.64 -16.93 -4.88
CA LEU A 97 11.80 -16.39 -5.95
C LEU A 97 11.98 -17.12 -7.29
N LYS A 98 13.18 -17.63 -7.58
CA LYS A 98 13.42 -18.47 -8.76
C LYS A 98 12.66 -19.80 -8.63
N GLN A 99 12.74 -20.44 -7.46
CA GLN A 99 12.10 -21.74 -7.20
C GLN A 99 10.59 -21.68 -6.94
N ALA A 100 10.09 -20.54 -6.44
CA ALA A 100 8.70 -20.39 -6.04
C ALA A 100 7.73 -20.41 -7.23
N ARG A 101 6.63 -21.16 -7.12
CA ARG A 101 5.50 -21.05 -8.05
C ARG A 101 4.62 -19.84 -7.70
N PRO A 102 3.77 -19.35 -8.62
CA PRO A 102 2.68 -18.43 -8.25
C PRO A 102 1.88 -18.98 -7.06
N LEU A 103 1.30 -18.09 -6.25
CA LEU A 103 0.59 -18.43 -5.00
C LEU A 103 1.45 -19.01 -3.86
N ALA A 104 2.77 -19.17 -4.04
CA ALA A 104 3.66 -19.65 -2.99
C ALA A 104 3.74 -18.67 -1.81
N THR A 105 4.03 -19.20 -0.63
CA THR A 105 4.39 -18.40 0.55
C THR A 105 5.87 -18.56 0.83
N ILE A 106 6.59 -17.46 0.96
CA ILE A 106 8.00 -17.39 1.31
C ILE A 106 8.10 -16.77 2.71
N HIS A 107 8.53 -17.57 3.68
CA HIS A 107 8.79 -17.13 5.05
C HIS A 107 10.25 -16.75 5.20
N LEU A 108 10.48 -15.54 5.71
CA LEU A 108 11.81 -15.01 6.01
C LEU A 108 12.07 -15.14 7.52
N ALA A 109 13.20 -15.74 7.87
CA ALA A 109 13.72 -15.70 9.22
C ALA A 109 14.24 -14.28 9.56
N PRO A 110 14.38 -13.94 10.85
CA PRO A 110 15.08 -12.74 11.26
C PRO A 110 16.50 -12.70 10.69
N GLY A 111 16.89 -11.59 10.10
CA GLY A 111 18.13 -11.43 9.39
C GLY A 111 18.12 -10.20 8.50
N GLN A 112 19.28 -9.93 7.89
CA GLN A 112 19.41 -8.91 6.86
C GLN A 112 19.52 -9.60 5.49
N TYR A 113 18.80 -9.08 4.51
CA TYR A 113 18.77 -9.55 3.13
C TYR A 113 19.24 -8.41 2.25
N THR A 114 20.53 -8.44 1.90
CA THR A 114 21.22 -7.37 1.19
C THR A 114 21.97 -7.89 -0.03
N VAL A 115 22.53 -7.00 -0.84
CA VAL A 115 23.35 -7.38 -1.99
C VAL A 115 24.61 -8.12 -1.55
N GLU A 116 25.20 -7.72 -0.43
CA GLU A 116 26.38 -8.36 0.18
C GLU A 116 26.08 -9.80 0.62
N GLU A 117 24.83 -10.08 1.02
CA GLU A 117 24.37 -11.44 1.36
C GLU A 117 23.90 -12.26 0.15
N GLY A 118 24.04 -11.72 -1.06
CA GLY A 118 23.77 -12.43 -2.32
C GLY A 118 22.42 -12.11 -2.96
N GLU A 119 21.66 -11.13 -2.45
CA GLU A 119 20.42 -10.72 -3.08
C GLU A 119 20.66 -9.99 -4.41
N THR A 120 19.80 -10.28 -5.40
CA THR A 120 19.72 -9.55 -6.66
C THR A 120 18.40 -8.77 -6.74
N PHE A 121 18.50 -7.45 -6.71
CA PHE A 121 17.34 -6.56 -6.80
C PHE A 121 17.00 -6.16 -8.26
N PRO A 122 15.73 -5.83 -8.57
CA PRO A 122 14.57 -5.88 -7.67
C PRO A 122 14.09 -7.31 -7.40
N LEU A 123 13.56 -7.54 -6.20
CA LEU A 123 12.86 -8.76 -5.82
C LEU A 123 11.49 -8.77 -6.50
N LYS A 124 11.35 -9.57 -7.57
CA LYS A 124 10.15 -9.62 -8.41
C LYS A 124 9.19 -10.70 -7.91
N LEU A 125 8.10 -10.30 -7.27
CA LEU A 125 7.07 -11.24 -6.83
C LEU A 125 6.30 -11.82 -8.03
N LYS A 126 5.72 -13.01 -7.85
CA LYS A 126 4.80 -13.62 -8.82
C LYS A 126 3.35 -13.45 -8.34
N PRO A 127 2.35 -13.59 -9.23
CA PRO A 127 0.96 -13.41 -8.85
C PRO A 127 0.52 -14.28 -7.66
N GLY A 128 -0.21 -13.65 -6.73
CA GLY A 128 -0.75 -14.24 -5.50
C GLY A 128 0.29 -14.73 -4.48
N MET A 129 1.58 -14.47 -4.71
CA MET A 129 2.66 -14.87 -3.81
C MET A 129 2.63 -14.06 -2.51
N ILE A 130 2.99 -14.71 -1.41
CA ILE A 130 3.12 -14.09 -0.10
C ILE A 130 4.61 -14.05 0.27
N LEU A 131 5.17 -12.87 0.46
CA LEU A 131 6.47 -12.65 1.08
C LEU A 131 6.24 -12.20 2.53
N GLN A 132 6.67 -13.01 3.49
CA GLN A 132 6.30 -12.84 4.89
C GLN A 132 7.51 -12.91 5.82
N GLY A 133 7.69 -11.87 6.64
CA GLY A 133 8.54 -11.90 7.83
C GLY A 133 7.73 -11.84 9.14
N ASN A 134 8.23 -11.08 10.11
CA ASN A 134 7.64 -10.91 11.42
C ASN A 134 6.50 -9.88 11.43
N LYS A 135 5.24 -10.31 11.53
CA LYS A 135 4.09 -9.37 11.49
C LYS A 135 3.98 -8.46 12.72
N SER A 136 4.57 -8.83 13.85
CA SER A 136 4.46 -8.08 15.10
C SER A 136 5.82 -7.97 15.82
N PRO A 137 6.33 -6.76 16.07
CA PRO A 137 5.85 -5.47 15.59
C PRO A 137 6.40 -5.13 14.18
N ARG A 138 5.52 -5.19 13.16
CA ARG A 138 5.72 -4.61 11.81
C ARG A 138 7.06 -4.87 11.11
N GLY A 139 7.52 -6.12 11.11
CA GLY A 139 8.73 -6.52 10.41
C GLY A 139 10.03 -6.36 11.18
N GLU A 140 9.94 -6.12 12.49
CA GLU A 140 11.11 -6.11 13.36
C GLU A 140 11.95 -7.38 13.20
N GLY A 141 13.25 -7.19 13.00
CA GLY A 141 14.23 -8.26 12.82
C GLY A 141 14.31 -8.86 11.41
N VAL A 142 13.38 -8.58 10.50
CA VAL A 142 13.43 -9.07 9.11
C VAL A 142 13.67 -7.90 8.16
N VAL A 143 14.93 -7.64 7.82
CA VAL A 143 15.36 -6.41 7.15
C VAL A 143 15.82 -6.67 5.72
N ILE A 144 15.22 -6.00 4.75
CA ILE A 144 15.61 -6.03 3.33
C ILE A 144 16.24 -4.67 2.99
N ILE A 145 17.50 -4.69 2.57
CA ILE A 145 18.25 -3.47 2.23
C ILE A 145 18.82 -3.60 0.82
N GLY A 146 18.39 -2.70 -0.06
CA GLY A 146 18.95 -2.62 -1.40
C GLY A 146 17.92 -2.22 -2.44
N GLY A 147 18.34 -2.21 -3.70
CA GLY A 147 17.50 -1.85 -4.82
C GLY A 147 18.24 -2.08 -6.13
N GLY A 148 17.49 -2.19 -7.21
CA GLY A 148 18.04 -2.45 -8.54
C GLY A 148 17.22 -1.78 -9.63
N LEU A 149 17.80 -1.70 -10.83
CA LEU A 149 17.15 -1.09 -11.98
C LEU A 149 15.92 -1.91 -12.40
N TYR A 150 14.77 -1.26 -12.42
CA TYR A 150 13.54 -1.72 -13.02
C TYR A 150 13.18 -0.81 -14.21
N LEU A 151 13.02 -1.41 -15.39
CA LEU A 151 12.55 -0.69 -16.57
C LEU A 151 11.01 -0.67 -16.55
N SER A 152 10.44 0.41 -15.99
CA SER A 152 9.00 0.63 -15.98
C SER A 152 8.50 0.92 -17.40
N ARG A 153 7.34 0.36 -17.73
CA ARG A 153 6.67 0.63 -19.01
C ARG A 153 6.18 2.08 -19.09
N THR A 154 5.93 2.72 -17.94
CA THR A 154 5.34 4.05 -17.86
C THR A 154 6.25 5.13 -17.24
N TRP A 155 7.39 4.73 -16.64
CA TRP A 155 8.31 5.64 -15.94
C TRP A 155 9.79 5.48 -16.31
N ALA A 156 10.12 4.79 -17.41
CA ALA A 156 11.51 4.48 -17.78
C ALA A 156 12.26 3.76 -16.63
N GLY A 157 13.58 3.93 -16.53
CA GLY A 157 14.40 3.30 -15.48
C GLY A 157 14.10 3.84 -14.08
N GLN A 158 13.78 2.95 -13.15
CA GLN A 158 13.50 3.23 -11.74
C GLN A 158 14.37 2.34 -10.85
N ASN A 159 14.74 2.80 -9.65
CA ASN A 159 15.47 1.97 -8.69
C ASN A 159 14.49 1.41 -7.65
N VAL A 160 14.37 0.09 -7.57
CA VAL A 160 13.29 -0.58 -6.82
C VAL A 160 13.85 -1.72 -5.96
N THR A 161 13.39 -1.85 -4.71
CA THR A 161 13.67 -3.03 -3.87
C THR A 161 12.74 -4.18 -4.24
N ILE A 162 11.42 -3.98 -4.17
CA ILE A 162 10.42 -5.02 -4.44
C ILE A 162 9.47 -4.58 -5.56
N LEU A 163 9.33 -5.41 -6.59
CA LEU A 163 8.30 -5.23 -7.62
C LEU A 163 7.08 -6.10 -7.26
N ALA A 164 5.98 -5.45 -6.89
CA ALA A 164 4.78 -6.12 -6.42
C ALA A 164 3.91 -6.63 -7.57
N ALA A 165 3.48 -7.88 -7.49
CA ALA A 165 2.64 -8.53 -8.49
C ALA A 165 1.15 -8.48 -8.13
N GLN A 166 0.32 -8.88 -9.09
CA GLN A 166 -1.12 -9.09 -8.92
C GLN A 166 -1.40 -10.02 -7.75
N ASP A 167 -2.31 -9.65 -6.85
CA ASP A 167 -2.74 -10.40 -5.66
C ASP A 167 -1.61 -10.78 -4.68
N ALA A 168 -0.39 -10.23 -4.86
CA ALA A 168 0.74 -10.54 -3.99
C ALA A 168 0.56 -9.92 -2.59
N GLN A 169 1.20 -10.50 -1.59
CA GLN A 169 1.19 -9.98 -0.23
C GLN A 169 2.61 -9.76 0.27
N ILE A 170 2.85 -8.58 0.86
CA ILE A 170 4.12 -8.17 1.46
C ILE A 170 3.82 -7.89 2.93
N LEU A 171 4.29 -8.77 3.80
CA LEU A 171 3.82 -8.84 5.19
C LEU A 171 4.98 -8.88 6.18
N GLY A 172 5.01 -7.99 7.18
CA GLY A 172 5.96 -8.15 8.28
C GLY A 172 7.42 -7.98 7.88
N LEU A 173 7.76 -6.97 7.08
CA LEU A 173 9.13 -6.69 6.63
C LEU A 173 9.58 -5.29 7.02
N THR A 174 10.86 -5.12 7.32
CA THR A 174 11.54 -3.82 7.34
C THR A 174 12.26 -3.62 6.01
N ILE A 175 11.96 -2.53 5.30
CA ILE A 175 12.42 -2.31 3.91
C ILE A 175 13.13 -0.96 3.80
N THR A 176 14.34 -0.98 3.24
CA THR A 176 15.17 0.21 2.98
C THR A 176 15.74 0.14 1.56
N ASN A 177 15.52 1.20 0.76
CA ASN A 177 16.22 1.38 -0.51
C ASN A 177 17.18 2.59 -0.43
N PRO A 178 18.47 2.37 -0.13
CA PRO A 178 19.42 3.47 0.06
C PRO A 178 19.95 4.05 -1.25
N ASN A 179 19.62 3.44 -2.39
CA ASN A 179 20.12 3.89 -3.69
C ASN A 179 19.48 5.22 -4.09
N THR A 180 20.19 6.05 -4.86
CA THR A 180 19.64 7.29 -5.42
C THR A 180 18.31 7.05 -6.14
N ARG A 181 17.28 7.81 -5.76
CA ARG A 181 15.89 7.69 -6.21
C ARG A 181 15.27 6.30 -5.95
N GLY A 182 15.74 5.62 -4.91
CA GLY A 182 15.31 4.27 -4.53
C GLY A 182 13.93 4.23 -3.90
N SER A 183 13.01 3.48 -4.50
CA SER A 183 11.71 3.14 -3.94
C SER A 183 11.73 1.77 -3.25
N GLY A 184 11.10 1.64 -2.09
CA GLY A 184 10.98 0.36 -1.38
C GLY A 184 10.12 -0.64 -2.16
N VAL A 185 8.83 -0.34 -2.35
CA VAL A 185 7.91 -1.18 -3.13
C VAL A 185 7.35 -0.41 -4.31
N TRP A 186 7.43 -1.01 -5.50
CA TRP A 186 6.84 -0.50 -6.73
C TRP A 186 5.58 -1.28 -7.09
N VAL A 187 4.46 -0.57 -7.21
CA VAL A 187 3.14 -1.09 -7.62
C VAL A 187 2.76 -0.44 -8.95
N GLU A 188 2.76 -1.21 -10.03
CA GLU A 188 2.41 -0.71 -11.37
C GLU A 188 1.28 -1.54 -11.97
N SER A 189 0.06 -1.00 -11.91
CA SER A 189 -1.16 -1.67 -12.40
C SER A 189 -1.39 -3.07 -11.80
N THR A 190 -1.04 -3.25 -10.53
CA THR A 190 -1.30 -4.45 -9.71
C THR A 190 -2.03 -4.07 -8.41
N ASN A 191 -2.52 -5.06 -7.66
CA ASN A 191 -3.36 -4.91 -6.48
C ASN A 191 -2.81 -5.65 -5.23
N PRO A 192 -1.55 -5.46 -4.84
CA PRO A 192 -0.97 -6.18 -3.72
C PRO A 192 -1.58 -5.75 -2.37
N ILE A 193 -1.46 -6.64 -1.38
CA ILE A 193 -1.65 -6.29 0.03
C ILE A 193 -0.28 -6.00 0.64
N ILE A 194 -0.09 -4.80 1.14
CA ILE A 194 1.12 -4.36 1.82
C ILE A 194 0.74 -4.07 3.26
N ARG A 195 1.07 -4.97 4.19
CA ARG A 195 0.56 -4.90 5.56
C ARG A 195 1.59 -5.19 6.64
N ASN A 196 1.52 -4.44 7.73
CA ASN A 196 2.38 -4.61 8.90
C ASN A 196 3.87 -4.59 8.53
N ASN A 197 4.29 -3.69 7.66
CA ASN A 197 5.69 -3.48 7.30
C ASN A 197 6.22 -2.17 7.91
N THR A 198 7.53 -2.04 7.94
CA THR A 198 8.25 -0.81 8.25
C THR A 198 9.06 -0.38 7.03
N PHE A 199 8.73 0.75 6.42
CA PHE A 199 9.48 1.37 5.33
C PHE A 199 10.32 2.50 5.90
N ILE A 200 11.63 2.32 5.93
CA ILE A 200 12.53 3.22 6.65
C ILE A 200 13.78 3.56 5.84
N ASN A 201 14.22 4.82 5.93
CA ASN A 201 15.48 5.31 5.37
C ASN A 201 15.65 5.08 3.86
N SER A 202 14.56 5.02 3.09
CA SER A 202 14.67 4.96 1.64
C SER A 202 14.98 6.35 1.07
N ASP A 203 15.79 6.40 0.01
CA ASP A 203 16.21 7.67 -0.61
C ASP A 203 15.04 8.40 -1.31
N ARG A 204 13.98 7.68 -1.70
CA ARG A 204 12.79 8.29 -2.29
C ARG A 204 11.54 7.94 -1.49
N GLU A 205 10.74 6.99 -1.96
CA GLU A 205 9.50 6.62 -1.27
C GLU A 205 9.49 5.20 -0.73
N GLY A 206 8.74 4.98 0.36
CA GLY A 206 8.50 3.63 0.86
C GLY A 206 7.69 2.79 -0.13
N VAL A 207 6.57 3.34 -0.60
CA VAL A 207 5.70 2.70 -1.60
C VAL A 207 5.35 3.67 -2.72
N PHE A 208 5.54 3.26 -3.97
CA PHE A 208 5.13 3.99 -5.17
C PHE A 208 4.02 3.24 -5.92
N VAL A 209 2.87 3.88 -6.12
CA VAL A 209 1.69 3.33 -6.81
C VAL A 209 1.40 4.12 -8.08
N SER A 210 1.34 3.44 -9.21
CA SER A 210 1.14 4.05 -10.53
C SER A 210 0.33 3.15 -11.48
N GLY A 211 0.06 3.67 -12.67
CA GLY A 211 -0.78 3.03 -13.68
C GLY A 211 -2.22 2.94 -13.16
N LYS A 212 -2.77 1.74 -13.17
CA LYS A 212 -4.07 1.40 -12.56
C LYS A 212 -3.92 0.61 -11.26
N GLY A 213 -2.84 0.86 -10.52
CA GLY A 213 -2.58 0.16 -9.25
C GLY A 213 -3.77 0.30 -8.31
N ASN A 214 -4.09 -0.77 -7.57
CA ASN A 214 -5.18 -0.80 -6.59
C ASN A 214 -4.77 -1.59 -5.33
N PRO A 215 -3.70 -1.18 -4.62
CA PRO A 215 -3.23 -1.91 -3.46
C PRO A 215 -4.09 -1.63 -2.22
N LEU A 216 -4.00 -2.55 -1.24
CA LEU A 216 -4.33 -2.26 0.15
C LEU A 216 -3.03 -2.03 0.93
N ILE A 217 -2.79 -0.81 1.39
CA ILE A 217 -1.63 -0.41 2.18
C ILE A 217 -2.10 -0.19 3.62
N GLU A 218 -1.86 -1.17 4.48
CA GLU A 218 -2.50 -1.24 5.80
C GLU A 218 -1.54 -1.43 6.98
N ASN A 219 -1.73 -0.68 8.06
CA ASN A 219 -1.03 -0.87 9.34
C ASN A 219 0.51 -0.88 9.22
N ASN A 220 1.03 -0.20 8.21
CA ASN A 220 2.47 -0.05 8.02
C ASN A 220 2.99 1.19 8.77
N ARG A 221 4.30 1.21 8.92
CA ARG A 221 5.07 2.34 9.40
C ARG A 221 5.94 2.88 8.27
N PHE A 222 5.87 4.17 7.98
CA PHE A 222 6.76 4.87 7.06
C PHE A 222 7.53 5.92 7.86
N ALA A 223 8.86 5.86 7.83
CA ALA A 223 9.71 6.70 8.67
C ALA A 223 10.99 7.12 7.94
N ASN A 224 11.41 8.38 8.06
CA ASN A 224 12.75 8.83 7.61
C ASN A 224 13.07 8.56 6.13
N ASN A 225 12.05 8.42 5.28
CA ASN A 225 12.23 8.34 3.83
C ASN A 225 12.49 9.76 3.30
N GLN A 226 13.56 9.96 2.54
CA GLN A 226 13.99 11.30 2.14
C GLN A 226 12.99 11.98 1.18
N GLY A 227 12.33 11.19 0.34
CA GLY A 227 11.20 11.62 -0.48
C GLY A 227 9.87 11.48 0.26
N ASN A 228 8.98 10.62 -0.23
CA ASN A 228 7.62 10.53 0.30
C ASN A 228 7.43 9.29 1.19
N GLY A 229 6.45 9.31 2.09
CA GLY A 229 5.99 8.06 2.73
C GLY A 229 5.40 7.13 1.66
N ILE A 230 4.32 7.61 1.02
CA ILE A 230 3.64 6.92 -0.08
C ILE A 230 3.38 7.91 -1.23
N SER A 231 3.67 7.47 -2.45
CA SER A 231 3.35 8.18 -3.69
C SER A 231 2.24 7.44 -4.45
N VAL A 232 1.17 8.13 -4.85
CA VAL A 232 0.07 7.58 -5.66
C VAL A 232 -0.16 8.50 -6.86
N THR A 233 -0.17 7.95 -8.08
CA THR A 233 -0.27 8.77 -9.30
C THR A 233 -0.91 8.04 -10.46
N ARG A 234 -1.00 8.70 -11.63
CA ARG A 234 -1.71 8.21 -12.84
C ARG A 234 -3.18 7.93 -12.54
N GLU A 235 -3.70 6.75 -12.86
CA GLU A 235 -5.08 6.33 -12.62
C GLU A 235 -5.18 5.41 -11.40
N ALA A 236 -4.18 5.45 -10.51
CA ALA A 236 -4.14 4.57 -9.36
C ALA A 236 -5.33 4.81 -8.43
N THR A 237 -5.85 3.70 -7.94
CA THR A 237 -6.87 3.58 -6.90
C THR A 237 -6.25 2.81 -5.74
N GLY A 238 -7.05 2.41 -4.76
CA GLY A 238 -6.55 1.65 -3.61
C GLY A 238 -6.95 2.26 -2.29
N GLU A 239 -6.61 1.55 -1.22
CA GLU A 239 -6.90 1.93 0.15
C GLU A 239 -5.61 2.06 0.95
N ILE A 240 -5.43 3.23 1.58
CA ILE A 240 -4.33 3.53 2.49
C ILE A 240 -4.96 3.67 3.87
N ARG A 241 -4.76 2.67 4.74
CA ARG A 241 -5.46 2.56 6.02
C ARG A 241 -4.55 2.32 7.22
N GLY A 242 -4.79 3.02 8.33
CA GLY A 242 -4.19 2.66 9.61
C GLY A 242 -2.66 2.80 9.65
N ASN A 243 -2.07 3.52 8.70
CA ASN A 243 -0.62 3.67 8.62
C ASN A 243 -0.14 4.82 9.52
N ILE A 244 1.09 4.69 10.01
CA ILE A 244 1.83 5.79 10.65
C ILE A 244 2.86 6.27 9.65
N ILE A 245 2.79 7.54 9.24
CA ILE A 245 3.67 8.16 8.27
C ILE A 245 4.32 9.38 8.91
N GLU A 246 5.63 9.30 9.13
CA GLU A 246 6.36 10.38 9.79
C GLU A 246 7.77 10.61 9.29
N GLN A 247 8.27 11.83 9.51
CA GLN A 247 9.65 12.21 9.19
C GLN A 247 10.00 11.96 7.72
N THR A 248 9.07 12.18 6.80
CA THR A 248 9.33 12.15 5.36
C THR A 248 9.23 13.56 4.75
N GLY A 249 9.64 13.71 3.49
CA GLY A 249 9.35 14.91 2.70
C GLY A 249 7.85 15.16 2.63
N HIS A 250 7.11 14.39 1.84
CA HIS A 250 5.64 14.37 1.93
C HIS A 250 5.18 13.11 2.62
N GLY A 251 4.22 13.19 3.54
CA GLY A 251 3.60 11.99 4.10
C GLY A 251 2.93 11.18 2.98
N LEU A 252 2.00 11.83 2.28
CA LEU A 252 1.35 11.31 1.08
C LEU A 252 1.49 12.31 -0.08
N ALA A 253 1.95 11.83 -1.23
CA ALA A 253 1.88 12.57 -2.49
C ALA A 253 0.89 11.89 -3.43
N ILE A 254 -0.19 12.58 -3.78
CA ILE A 254 -1.32 12.04 -4.56
C ILE A 254 -1.51 12.90 -5.82
N GLY A 255 -1.16 12.37 -6.98
CA GLY A 255 -1.13 13.12 -8.24
C GLY A 255 -1.89 12.47 -9.39
N GLY A 256 -1.78 13.09 -10.57
CA GLY A 256 -2.37 12.57 -11.82
C GLY A 256 -3.90 12.64 -11.82
N ASN A 257 -4.55 11.53 -12.15
CA ASN A 257 -6.00 11.31 -12.10
C ASN A 257 -6.36 10.28 -11.00
N SER A 258 -5.50 10.12 -10.00
CA SER A 258 -5.64 9.07 -8.99
C SER A 258 -6.78 9.38 -8.02
N SER A 259 -7.38 8.32 -7.45
CA SER A 259 -8.52 8.45 -6.53
C SER A 259 -8.46 7.42 -5.39
N PRO A 260 -7.39 7.41 -4.57
CA PRO A 260 -7.29 6.49 -3.45
C PRO A 260 -8.26 6.87 -2.32
N LEU A 261 -8.68 5.85 -1.55
CA LEU A 261 -9.29 6.03 -0.24
C LEU A 261 -8.17 6.08 0.82
N VAL A 262 -8.11 7.17 1.58
CA VAL A 262 -7.12 7.37 2.65
C VAL A 262 -7.88 7.49 3.95
N VAL A 263 -7.76 6.50 4.83
CA VAL A 263 -8.61 6.37 6.01
C VAL A 263 -7.84 6.01 7.28
N ASN A 264 -8.14 6.66 8.40
CA ASN A 264 -7.57 6.29 9.71
C ASN A 264 -6.03 6.28 9.76
N ASN A 265 -5.34 7.16 9.03
CA ASN A 265 -3.88 7.26 9.07
C ASN A 265 -3.42 8.35 10.06
N GLN A 266 -2.26 8.14 10.66
CA GLN A 266 -1.53 9.15 11.43
C GLN A 266 -0.38 9.68 10.58
N ILE A 267 -0.50 10.92 10.12
CA ILE A 267 0.44 11.58 9.20
C ILE A 267 1.04 12.77 9.93
N ARG A 268 2.25 12.63 10.44
CA ARG A 268 2.84 13.62 11.33
C ARG A 268 4.32 13.87 11.12
N ASP A 269 4.81 15.03 11.51
CA ASP A 269 6.24 15.33 11.53
C ASP A 269 6.92 15.20 10.16
N ASN A 270 6.19 15.42 9.06
CA ASN A 270 6.72 15.45 7.69
C ASN A 270 7.02 16.90 7.27
N ILE A 271 7.60 17.11 6.08
CA ILE A 271 7.64 18.47 5.51
C ILE A 271 6.21 18.91 5.19
N ASP A 272 5.50 18.14 4.37
CA ASP A 272 4.06 18.28 4.19
C ASP A 272 3.34 16.99 4.55
N GLY A 273 2.15 17.08 5.13
CA GLY A 273 1.35 15.91 5.45
C GLY A 273 0.83 15.22 4.20
N VAL A 274 -0.08 15.88 3.48
CA VAL A 274 -0.71 15.36 2.26
C VAL A 274 -0.64 16.41 1.16
N VAL A 275 -0.07 16.05 0.02
CA VAL A 275 0.00 16.89 -1.18
C VAL A 275 -0.84 16.25 -2.27
N ILE A 276 -1.83 16.99 -2.77
CA ILE A 276 -2.72 16.59 -3.86
C ILE A 276 -2.42 17.44 -5.08
N GLU A 277 -2.09 16.81 -6.20
CA GLU A 277 -1.68 17.49 -7.43
C GLU A 277 -2.48 17.06 -8.65
N GLY A 278 -2.57 17.95 -9.64
CA GLY A 278 -3.18 17.66 -10.94
C GLY A 278 -4.70 17.56 -10.84
N SER A 279 -5.25 16.43 -11.27
CA SER A 279 -6.69 16.13 -11.28
C SER A 279 -7.05 15.01 -10.30
N ALA A 280 -6.18 14.75 -9.31
CA ALA A 280 -6.39 13.71 -8.32
C ALA A 280 -7.59 14.03 -7.42
N ARG A 281 -8.34 12.98 -7.07
CA ARG A 281 -9.59 13.06 -6.29
C ARG A 281 -9.58 12.02 -5.17
N PRO A 282 -8.64 12.10 -4.21
CA PRO A 282 -8.64 11.18 -3.08
C PRO A 282 -9.84 11.43 -2.17
N VAL A 283 -10.25 10.39 -1.45
CA VAL A 283 -11.19 10.51 -0.33
C VAL A 283 -10.40 10.41 0.96
N LEU A 284 -10.30 11.50 1.71
CA LEU A 284 -9.63 11.53 3.02
C LEU A 284 -10.69 11.41 4.12
N ARG A 285 -10.60 10.41 5.00
CA ARG A 285 -11.54 10.23 6.13
C ARG A 285 -10.79 9.86 7.41
N GLU A 286 -11.15 10.45 8.54
CA GLU A 286 -10.63 10.06 9.86
C GLU A 286 -9.08 10.04 9.96
N ASN A 287 -8.38 10.85 9.16
CA ASN A 287 -6.92 10.94 9.21
C ASN A 287 -6.50 12.03 10.20
N GLN A 288 -5.47 11.76 10.99
CA GLN A 288 -4.81 12.74 11.84
C GLN A 288 -3.60 13.29 11.09
N ILE A 289 -3.65 14.56 10.69
CA ILE A 289 -2.59 15.22 9.93
C ILE A 289 -2.06 16.39 10.78
N ILE A 290 -0.96 16.16 11.50
CA ILE A 290 -0.53 17.05 12.60
C ILE A 290 1.00 17.25 12.58
N ASN A 291 1.48 18.36 13.14
CA ASN A 291 2.92 18.61 13.34
C ASN A 291 3.81 18.52 12.09
N ASN A 292 3.26 18.67 10.88
CA ASN A 292 4.07 18.79 9.68
C ASN A 292 4.71 20.19 9.63
N SER A 293 5.96 20.27 9.19
CA SER A 293 6.78 21.49 9.33
C SER A 293 6.40 22.62 8.37
N ARG A 294 5.73 22.30 7.26
CA ARG A 294 5.21 23.29 6.31
C ARG A 294 3.68 23.26 6.28
N ASP A 295 3.07 22.26 5.63
CA ASP A 295 1.63 22.21 5.44
C ASP A 295 1.02 20.88 5.91
N GLY A 296 -0.20 20.94 6.47
CA GLY A 296 -0.98 19.74 6.76
C GLY A 296 -1.51 19.10 5.48
N LEU A 297 -2.32 19.84 4.74
CA LEU A 297 -2.91 19.43 3.46
C LEU A 297 -2.77 20.55 2.43
N VAL A 298 -2.21 20.21 1.26
CA VAL A 298 -2.07 21.11 0.11
C VAL A 298 -2.77 20.51 -1.09
N ALA A 299 -3.61 21.31 -1.76
CA ALA A 299 -4.17 20.97 -3.06
C ALA A 299 -3.67 21.96 -4.12
N ILE A 300 -2.95 21.44 -5.13
CA ILE A 300 -2.37 22.19 -6.23
C ILE A 300 -3.08 21.78 -7.52
N SER A 301 -3.97 22.64 -8.00
CA SER A 301 -4.60 22.46 -9.31
C SER A 301 -3.60 22.77 -10.43
N GLN A 302 -3.82 22.17 -11.61
CA GLN A 302 -3.09 22.60 -12.82
C GLN A 302 -3.29 24.10 -13.05
N SER A 303 -2.22 24.80 -13.46
CA SER A 303 -2.34 26.09 -14.13
C SER A 303 -3.02 25.83 -15.48
N GLN A 304 -4.18 26.46 -15.71
CA GLN A 304 -4.75 26.54 -17.06
C GLN A 304 -3.90 27.43 -17.95
#